data_AF-C5CF96-F1
#
_entry.id   AF-C5CF96-F1
#
_cell.length_a   1.000
_cell.length_b   1.000
_cell.length_c   1.000
_cell.angle_alpha   90.00
_cell.angle_beta   90.00
_cell.angle_gamma   90.00
#
_symmetry.space_group_name_H-M   'P 1'
#
loop_
_entity.id
_entity.type
_entity.pdbx_description
1 polymer ?
#
loop_
_entity_poly.entity_id
_entity_poly.type
_entity_poly.pdbx_seq_one_letter_code
_entity_poly.pdbx_strand_id
1 'polypeptide(L)'
;MLKKIEAYFMKEMSEKAGRIAVFSLGLLIPNYGFRMLFLFLLVTTVLPADIHNKRISNLLALPYSHGELFWISLLFLVGITTSTEFLGAALFGRGFIYTGINLWRSLNFIGFYYAVSMLSVIAGLDNFGIPFLIFILDIIMGGLGSTYENPYFYISPVYQGKSLAVTGVAIATLLISYLIFTKKGVQK
;
A
#
# COMPACT_ATOMS: atom_id res chain seq x y z
N MET A 1 -19.64 0.27 -12.13
CA MET A 1 -18.46 0.22 -11.23
C MET A 1 -18.40 -1.05 -10.40
N LEU A 2 -19.48 -1.51 -9.76
CA LEU A 2 -19.43 -2.71 -8.89
C LEU A 2 -18.90 -3.96 -9.61
N LYS A 3 -19.44 -4.29 -10.80
CA LYS A 3 -18.98 -5.42 -11.62
C LYS A 3 -17.49 -5.33 -12.02
N LYS A 4 -16.99 -4.10 -12.20
CA LYS A 4 -15.57 -3.82 -12.50
C LYS A 4 -14.69 -4.10 -11.27
N ILE A 5 -15.11 -3.65 -10.09
CA ILE A 5 -14.39 -3.94 -8.84
C ILE A 5 -14.36 -5.45 -8.58
N GLU A 6 -15.51 -6.11 -8.71
CA GLU A 6 -15.64 -7.56 -8.52
C GLU A 6 -14.75 -8.35 -9.48
N ALA A 7 -14.77 -8.01 -10.78
CA ALA A 7 -13.92 -8.67 -11.76
C ALA A 7 -12.43 -8.50 -11.46
N TYR A 8 -11.99 -7.30 -11.04
CA TYR A 8 -10.61 -7.08 -10.61
C TYR A 8 -10.25 -7.92 -9.37
N PHE A 9 -11.12 -7.95 -8.37
CA PHE A 9 -10.90 -8.71 -7.14
C PHE A 9 -10.81 -10.22 -7.42
N MET A 10 -11.73 -10.75 -8.23
CA MET A 10 -11.71 -12.16 -8.64
C MET A 10 -10.43 -12.50 -9.39
N LYS A 11 -9.98 -11.61 -10.28
CA LYS A 11 -8.72 -11.80 -11.03
C LYS A 11 -7.52 -11.83 -10.08
N GLU A 12 -7.37 -10.83 -9.21
CA GLU A 12 -6.25 -10.77 -8.25
C GLU A 12 -6.23 -11.97 -7.31
N MET A 13 -7.40 -12.38 -6.82
CA MET A 13 -7.53 -13.57 -5.98
C MET A 13 -7.23 -14.84 -6.77
N SER A 14 -7.58 -14.94 -8.05
CA SER A 14 -7.27 -16.14 -8.85
C SER A 14 -5.79 -16.25 -9.20
N GLU A 15 -5.15 -15.15 -9.63
CA GLU A 15 -3.76 -15.17 -10.10
C GLU A 15 -2.74 -15.11 -8.96
N LYS A 16 -3.11 -14.51 -7.82
CA LYS A 16 -2.17 -14.20 -6.73
C LYS A 16 -2.65 -14.73 -5.37
N ALA A 17 -3.69 -15.58 -5.33
CA ALA A 17 -4.25 -16.17 -4.09
C ALA A 17 -3.18 -16.66 -3.12
N GLY A 18 -2.23 -17.49 -3.58
CA GLY A 18 -1.22 -18.07 -2.70
C GLY A 18 -0.36 -17.02 -2.00
N ARG A 19 0.12 -16.02 -2.74
CA ARG A 19 0.93 -14.91 -2.18
C ARG A 19 0.10 -14.04 -1.24
N ILE A 20 -1.11 -13.67 -1.67
CA ILE A 20 -2.03 -12.85 -0.87
C ILE A 20 -2.40 -13.57 0.43
N ALA A 21 -2.67 -14.87 0.38
CA ALA A 21 -2.99 -15.68 1.55
C ALA A 21 -1.82 -15.73 2.53
N VAL A 22 -0.60 -16.03 2.06
CA VAL A 22 0.60 -16.06 2.91
C VAL A 22 0.84 -14.71 3.59
N PHE A 23 0.73 -13.60 2.85
CA PHE A 23 0.88 -12.28 3.45
C PHE A 23 -0.26 -11.94 4.40
N SER A 24 -1.49 -12.32 4.07
CA SER A 24 -2.66 -12.09 4.92
C SER A 24 -2.57 -12.84 6.25
N LEU A 25 -1.98 -14.05 6.27
CA LEU A 25 -1.70 -14.78 7.51
C LEU A 25 -0.73 -14.00 8.42
N GLY A 26 0.33 -13.43 7.85
CA GLY A 26 1.24 -12.56 8.61
C GLY A 26 0.54 -11.29 9.11
N LEU A 27 -0.38 -10.74 8.32
CA LEU A 27 -1.18 -9.59 8.73
C LEU A 27 -2.08 -9.91 9.93
N LEU A 28 -2.58 -11.12 10.12
CA LEU A 28 -3.48 -11.44 11.24
C LEU A 28 -2.92 -11.12 12.62
N ILE A 29 -1.60 -10.98 12.79
CA ILE A 29 -1.01 -10.51 14.05
C ILE A 29 -1.33 -9.01 14.21
N PRO A 30 -2.14 -8.59 15.20
CA PRO A 30 -2.57 -7.19 15.35
C PRO A 30 -1.49 -6.35 16.04
N ASN A 31 -0.30 -6.35 15.46
CA ASN A 31 0.86 -5.55 15.87
C ASN A 31 1.35 -4.78 14.65
N TYR A 32 1.26 -3.45 14.70
CA TYR A 32 1.64 -2.60 13.57
C TYR A 32 3.09 -2.83 13.12
N GLY A 33 4.03 -2.97 14.06
CA GLY A 33 5.45 -3.24 13.78
C GLY A 33 5.66 -4.46 12.89
N PHE A 34 5.02 -5.56 13.25
CA PHE A 34 5.07 -6.80 12.47
C PHE A 34 4.31 -6.67 11.14
N ARG A 35 3.11 -6.06 11.18
CA ARG A 35 2.25 -5.90 10.00
C ARG A 35 2.92 -5.07 8.91
N MET A 36 3.72 -4.05 9.25
CA MET A 36 4.40 -3.20 8.27
C MET A 36 5.14 -3.98 7.20
N LEU A 37 5.88 -5.02 7.58
CA LEU A 37 6.62 -5.85 6.63
C LEU A 37 5.67 -6.54 5.63
N PHE A 38 4.61 -7.16 6.12
CA PHE A 38 3.63 -7.85 5.27
C PHE A 38 2.79 -6.89 4.44
N LEU A 39 2.48 -5.71 4.97
CA LEU A 39 1.83 -4.64 4.22
C LEU A 39 2.71 -4.17 3.06
N PHE A 40 4.01 -3.99 3.32
CA PHE A 40 4.97 -3.61 2.29
C PHE A 40 5.05 -4.67 1.18
N LEU A 41 5.19 -5.95 1.56
CA LEU A 41 5.18 -7.06 0.60
C LEU A 41 3.89 -7.09 -0.21
N LEU A 42 2.73 -6.98 0.45
CA LEU A 42 1.43 -6.97 -0.22
C LEU A 42 1.31 -5.83 -1.24
N VAL A 43 1.69 -4.62 -0.86
CA VAL A 43 1.71 -3.42 -1.73
C VAL A 43 2.51 -3.67 -3.01
N THR A 44 3.68 -4.29 -2.89
CA THR A 44 4.54 -4.53 -4.06
C THR A 44 3.98 -5.60 -5.01
N THR A 45 2.98 -6.40 -4.60
CA THR A 45 2.44 -7.52 -5.41
C THR A 45 1.17 -7.23 -6.19
N VAL A 46 0.50 -6.10 -5.93
CA VAL A 46 -0.73 -5.70 -6.64
C VAL A 46 -0.38 -5.00 -7.97
N LEU A 47 -1.04 -3.88 -8.30
CA LEU A 47 -0.87 -3.19 -9.58
C LEU A 47 0.58 -2.85 -9.96
N PRO A 48 1.48 -2.39 -9.05
CA PRO A 48 2.86 -2.11 -9.44
C PRO A 48 3.58 -3.33 -10.03
N ALA A 49 3.37 -4.53 -9.48
CA ALA A 49 3.94 -5.75 -10.05
C ALA A 49 3.40 -6.06 -11.46
N ASP A 50 2.11 -5.80 -11.71
CA ASP A 50 1.53 -6.05 -13.03
C ASP A 50 2.05 -5.07 -14.08
N ILE A 51 2.31 -3.82 -13.69
CA ILE A 51 2.95 -2.82 -14.56
C ILE A 51 4.38 -3.23 -14.87
N HIS A 52 5.17 -3.56 -13.84
CA HIS A 52 6.57 -3.96 -14.02
C HIS A 52 6.71 -5.21 -14.91
N ASN A 53 5.83 -6.21 -14.74
CA ASN A 53 5.82 -7.43 -15.55
C ASN A 53 5.12 -7.28 -16.91
N LYS A 54 4.80 -6.05 -17.36
CA LYS A 54 4.10 -5.74 -18.63
C LYS A 54 2.75 -6.44 -18.80
N ARG A 55 2.10 -6.82 -17.70
CA ARG A 55 0.76 -7.46 -17.68
C ARG A 55 -0.37 -6.43 -17.67
N ILE A 56 -0.04 -5.14 -17.66
CA ILE A 56 -1.03 -4.05 -17.70
C ILE A 56 -1.91 -4.12 -18.96
N SER A 57 -1.40 -4.61 -20.08
CA SER A 57 -2.16 -4.82 -21.31
C SER A 57 -3.33 -5.78 -21.11
N ASN A 58 -3.17 -6.83 -20.31
CA ASN A 58 -4.24 -7.77 -19.97
C ASN A 58 -5.31 -7.13 -19.07
N LEU A 59 -4.89 -6.20 -18.21
CA LEU A 59 -5.81 -5.42 -17.38
C LEU A 59 -6.56 -4.36 -18.20
N LEU A 60 -5.91 -3.73 -19.18
CA LEU A 60 -6.52 -2.75 -20.08
C LEU A 60 -7.32 -3.39 -21.22
N ALA A 61 -7.19 -4.70 -21.44
CA ALA A 61 -8.08 -5.45 -22.33
C ALA A 61 -9.51 -5.51 -21.78
N LEU A 62 -9.66 -5.39 -20.46
CA LEU A 62 -10.94 -5.12 -19.82
C LEU A 62 -11.22 -3.61 -19.89
N PRO A 63 -12.50 -3.17 -19.93
CA PRO A 63 -12.87 -1.77 -20.15
C PRO A 63 -12.63 -0.87 -18.91
N TYR A 64 -11.39 -0.85 -18.40
CA TYR A 64 -10.92 0.03 -17.34
C TYR A 64 -10.18 1.22 -17.92
N SER A 65 -10.44 2.40 -17.37
CA SER A 65 -9.52 3.52 -17.50
C SER A 65 -8.32 3.34 -16.56
N HIS A 66 -7.20 3.96 -16.91
CA HIS A 66 -6.01 4.01 -16.06
C HIS A 66 -6.33 4.53 -14.65
N GLY A 67 -7.13 5.60 -14.57
CA GLY A 67 -7.54 6.14 -13.27
C GLY A 67 -8.37 5.17 -12.44
N GLU A 68 -9.35 4.49 -13.05
CA GLU A 68 -10.14 3.46 -12.37
C GLU A 68 -9.25 2.32 -11.85
N LEU A 69 -8.29 1.84 -12.66
CA LEU A 69 -7.41 0.75 -12.26
C LEU A 69 -6.57 1.09 -11.03
N PHE A 70 -6.05 2.32 -10.96
CA PHE A 70 -5.29 2.81 -9.82
C PHE A 70 -6.10 2.77 -8.52
N TRP A 71 -7.33 3.29 -8.55
CA TRP A 71 -8.20 3.35 -7.37
C TRP A 71 -8.75 1.99 -6.98
N ILE A 72 -9.08 1.13 -7.95
CA ILE A 72 -9.57 -0.23 -7.68
C ILE A 72 -8.48 -1.09 -7.03
N SER A 73 -7.22 -0.98 -7.50
CA SER A 73 -6.09 -1.67 -6.86
C SER A 73 -5.85 -1.17 -5.44
N LEU A 74 -5.95 0.14 -5.20
CA LEU A 74 -5.83 0.68 -3.85
C LEU A 74 -6.98 0.18 -2.95
N LEU A 75 -8.22 0.17 -3.46
CA LEU A 75 -9.38 -0.35 -2.76
C LEU A 75 -9.20 -1.83 -2.38
N PHE A 76 -8.58 -2.63 -3.25
CA PHE A 76 -8.23 -4.02 -2.96
C PHE A 76 -7.27 -4.14 -1.77
N LEU A 77 -6.19 -3.34 -1.76
CA LEU A 77 -5.24 -3.30 -0.63
C LEU A 77 -5.92 -2.87 0.67
N VAL A 78 -6.77 -1.83 0.61
CA VAL A 78 -7.53 -1.34 1.77
C VAL A 78 -8.47 -2.42 2.28
N GLY A 79 -9.14 -3.16 1.40
CA GLY A 79 -10.03 -4.27 1.75
C GLY A 79 -9.31 -5.38 2.51
N ILE A 80 -8.17 -5.85 1.99
CA ILE A 80 -7.36 -6.90 2.65
C ILE A 80 -6.82 -6.39 4.00
N THR A 81 -6.27 -5.17 4.02
CA THR A 81 -5.67 -4.59 5.23
C THR A 81 -6.71 -4.44 6.34
N THR A 82 -7.91 -3.94 5.99
CA THR A 82 -9.00 -3.72 6.94
C THR A 82 -9.56 -5.03 7.45
N SER A 83 -9.87 -5.97 6.55
CA SER A 83 -10.40 -7.29 6.94
C SER A 83 -9.44 -8.06 7.84
N THR A 84 -8.14 -8.09 7.50
CA THR A 84 -7.12 -8.77 8.32
C THR A 84 -6.88 -8.08 9.67
N GLU A 85 -7.01 -6.75 9.77
CA GLU A 85 -6.89 -6.04 11.05
C GLU A 85 -8.05 -6.40 11.99
N PHE A 86 -9.29 -6.37 11.50
CA PHE A 86 -10.45 -6.71 12.33
C PHE A 86 -10.49 -8.20 12.70
N LEU A 87 -10.16 -9.09 11.75
CA LEU A 87 -10.04 -10.52 12.04
C LEU A 87 -8.93 -10.80 13.06
N GLY A 88 -7.75 -10.21 12.86
CA GLY A 88 -6.65 -10.32 13.81
C GLY A 88 -7.01 -9.80 15.20
N ALA A 89 -7.62 -8.62 15.28
CA ALA A 89 -8.08 -8.06 16.55
C ALA A 89 -9.09 -8.96 17.27
N ALA A 90 -10.04 -9.55 16.54
CA ALA A 90 -11.01 -10.49 17.10
C ALA A 90 -10.35 -11.78 17.61
N LEU A 91 -9.40 -12.34 16.86
CA LEU A 91 -8.70 -13.59 17.23
C LEU A 91 -7.81 -13.42 18.46
N PHE A 92 -7.16 -12.26 18.62
CA PHE A 92 -6.23 -11.98 19.72
C PHE A 92 -6.85 -11.10 20.83
N GLY A 93 -8.17 -10.90 20.83
CA GLY A 93 -8.89 -10.18 21.88
C GLY A 93 -8.47 -8.71 22.06
N ARG A 94 -8.14 -8.00 20.98
CA ARG A 94 -7.73 -6.60 21.04
C ARG A 94 -8.93 -5.66 21.08
N GLY A 95 -8.84 -4.61 21.90
CA GLY A 95 -9.89 -3.61 22.04
C GLY A 95 -10.06 -2.74 20.79
N PHE A 96 -11.29 -2.28 20.55
CA PHE A 96 -11.69 -1.51 19.36
C PHE A 96 -10.82 -0.27 19.10
N ILE A 97 -10.46 0.49 20.15
CA ILE A 97 -9.65 1.71 20.03
C ILE A 97 -8.25 1.37 19.48
N TYR A 98 -7.63 0.32 20.01
CA TYR A 98 -6.31 -0.14 19.57
C TYR A 98 -6.35 -0.59 18.10
N THR A 99 -7.38 -1.35 17.73
CA THR A 99 -7.63 -1.78 16.35
C THR A 99 -7.81 -0.59 15.41
N GLY A 100 -8.57 0.43 15.81
CA GLY A 100 -8.77 1.64 15.00
C GLY A 100 -7.48 2.41 14.76
N ILE A 101 -6.63 2.56 15.78
CA ILE A 101 -5.33 3.23 15.66
C ILE A 101 -4.39 2.43 14.75
N ASN A 102 -4.30 1.11 14.92
CA ASN A 102 -3.46 0.26 14.08
C ASN A 102 -3.94 0.23 12.63
N LEU A 103 -5.26 0.20 12.42
CA LEU A 103 -5.85 0.31 11.09
C LEU A 103 -5.44 1.63 10.44
N TRP A 104 -5.61 2.75 11.14
CA TRP A 104 -5.24 4.07 10.63
C TRP A 104 -3.76 4.14 10.21
N ARG A 105 -2.87 3.62 11.07
CA ARG A 105 -1.43 3.55 10.76
C ARG A 105 -1.15 2.64 9.56
N SER A 106 -1.83 1.51 9.46
CA SER A 106 -1.72 0.59 8.32
C SER A 106 -2.18 1.25 7.02
N LEU A 107 -3.28 2.00 7.05
CA LEU A 107 -3.82 2.72 5.88
C LEU A 107 -2.87 3.84 5.41
N ASN A 108 -2.30 4.61 6.33
CA ASN A 108 -1.26 5.60 6.01
C ASN A 108 -0.05 4.95 5.34
N PHE A 109 0.41 3.83 5.92
CA PHE A 109 1.57 3.10 5.42
C PHE A 109 1.34 2.55 4.00
N ILE A 110 0.24 1.82 3.77
CA ILE A 110 -0.06 1.30 2.43
C ILE A 110 -0.29 2.42 1.43
N GLY A 111 -0.92 3.52 1.82
CA GLY A 111 -1.17 4.66 0.93
C GLY A 111 0.13 5.27 0.41
N PHE A 112 1.08 5.50 1.32
CA PHE A 112 2.39 6.03 0.95
C PHE A 112 3.19 5.05 0.09
N TYR A 113 3.38 3.80 0.55
CA TYR A 113 4.22 2.84 -0.15
C TYR A 113 3.62 2.35 -1.48
N TYR A 114 2.30 2.32 -1.59
CA TYR A 114 1.63 2.06 -2.87
C TYR A 114 1.94 3.16 -3.88
N ALA A 115 1.86 4.43 -3.46
CA ALA A 115 2.19 5.56 -4.30
C ALA A 115 3.67 5.53 -4.74
N VAL A 116 4.59 5.24 -3.81
CA VAL A 116 6.02 5.12 -4.11
C VAL A 116 6.30 3.98 -5.09
N SER A 117 5.68 2.81 -4.89
CA SER A 117 5.82 1.67 -5.78
C SER A 117 5.27 1.97 -7.18
N MET A 118 4.11 2.63 -7.25
CA MET A 118 3.54 3.12 -8.51
C MET A 118 4.45 4.12 -9.22
N LEU A 119 4.98 5.12 -8.52
CA LEU A 119 5.93 6.10 -9.09
C LEU A 119 7.19 5.42 -9.64
N SER A 120 7.70 4.41 -8.93
CA SER A 120 8.89 3.66 -9.34
C SER A 120 8.65 2.94 -10.67
N VAL A 121 7.55 2.20 -10.80
CA VAL A 121 7.24 1.47 -12.04
C VAL A 121 6.88 2.39 -13.20
N ILE A 122 6.25 3.53 -12.93
CA ILE A 122 5.96 4.56 -13.95
C ILE A 122 7.24 5.22 -14.48
N ALA A 123 8.28 5.29 -13.65
CA ALA A 123 9.62 5.75 -14.06
C ALA A 123 10.41 4.65 -14.82
N GLY A 124 9.86 3.46 -15.00
CA GLY A 124 10.54 2.32 -15.62
C GLY A 124 11.50 1.59 -14.70
N LEU A 125 11.42 1.83 -13.38
CA LEU A 125 12.22 1.14 -12.36
C LEU A 125 11.48 -0.10 -11.84
N ASP A 126 12.10 -0.79 -10.87
CA ASP A 126 11.55 -1.98 -10.23
C ASP A 126 10.38 -1.64 -9.26
N ASN A 127 9.41 -2.56 -9.13
CA ASN A 127 8.26 -2.41 -8.25
C ASN A 127 8.57 -2.69 -6.76
N PHE A 128 9.69 -3.37 -6.48
CA PHE A 128 10.10 -3.76 -5.12
C PHE A 128 11.34 -3.00 -4.64
N GLY A 129 12.41 -2.97 -5.43
CA GLY A 129 13.73 -2.47 -5.02
C GLY A 129 13.74 -1.00 -4.61
N ILE A 130 13.17 -0.10 -5.40
CA ILE A 130 13.14 1.34 -5.07
C ILE A 130 12.25 1.61 -3.83
N PRO A 131 11.01 1.07 -3.74
CA PRO A 131 10.23 1.18 -2.51
C PRO A 131 10.95 0.61 -1.28
N PHE A 132 11.71 -0.47 -1.45
CA PHE A 132 12.47 -1.10 -0.37
C PHE A 132 13.61 -0.20 0.11
N LEU A 133 14.35 0.42 -0.82
CA LEU A 133 15.37 1.40 -0.47
C LEU A 133 14.76 2.59 0.30
N ILE A 134 13.61 3.10 -0.16
CA ILE A 134 12.90 4.19 0.55
C ILE A 134 12.45 3.71 1.94
N PHE A 135 12.00 2.47 2.08
CA PHE A 135 11.64 1.89 3.37
C PHE A 135 12.82 1.82 4.34
N ILE A 136 13.99 1.39 3.89
CA ILE A 136 15.21 1.37 4.70
C ILE A 136 15.65 2.79 5.06
N LEU A 137 15.61 3.72 4.11
CA LEU A 137 15.95 5.12 4.36
C LEU A 137 14.99 5.77 5.36
N ASP A 138 13.69 5.47 5.29
CA ASP A 138 12.67 5.97 6.22
C ASP A 138 12.92 5.45 7.65
N ILE A 139 13.30 4.16 7.79
CA ILE A 139 13.72 3.59 9.08
C ILE A 139 14.95 4.30 9.63
N ILE A 140 15.99 4.46 8.81
CA ILE A 140 17.24 5.09 9.26
C ILE A 140 16.95 6.55 9.64
N MET A 141 16.38 7.33 8.72
CA MET A 141 16.15 8.76 8.92
C MET A 141 15.17 9.02 10.07
N GLY A 142 14.12 8.21 10.23
CA GLY A 142 13.19 8.35 11.34
C GLY A 142 13.78 7.93 12.69
N GLY A 143 14.76 7.02 12.69
CA GLY A 143 15.45 6.55 13.89
C GLY A 143 16.67 7.38 14.31
N LEU A 144 17.08 8.38 13.53
CA LEU A 144 18.24 9.22 13.85
C LEU A 144 17.93 10.19 15.00
N GLY A 145 18.82 10.21 16.00
CA GLY A 145 18.80 11.18 17.09
C GLY A 145 17.65 10.98 18.09
N SER A 146 17.39 12.02 18.88
CA SER A 146 16.26 12.03 19.82
C SER A 146 14.94 12.28 19.07
N THR A 147 13.89 11.56 19.46
CA THR A 147 12.54 11.66 18.87
C THR A 147 12.01 13.10 18.82
N TYR A 148 12.40 13.95 19.77
CA TYR A 148 11.94 15.33 19.85
C TYR A 148 12.68 16.27 18.90
N GLU A 149 13.94 15.97 18.58
CA GLU A 149 14.83 16.79 17.76
C GLU A 149 14.77 16.41 16.28
N ASN A 150 14.25 15.22 15.96
CA ASN A 150 14.13 14.73 14.60
C ASN A 150 12.76 15.09 13.98
N PRO A 151 12.67 16.14 13.14
CA PRO A 151 11.40 16.52 12.52
C PRO A 151 10.86 15.45 11.57
N TYR A 152 11.75 14.62 10.98
CA TYR A 152 11.37 13.58 10.04
C TYR A 152 10.59 12.45 10.71
N PHE A 153 10.87 12.15 11.98
CA PHE A 153 10.12 11.17 12.77
C PHE A 153 8.61 11.43 12.76
N TYR A 154 8.20 12.70 12.74
CA TYR A 154 6.78 13.08 12.78
C TYR A 154 6.04 12.85 11.45
N ILE A 155 6.75 12.84 10.33
CA ILE A 155 6.19 12.64 8.98
C ILE A 155 6.51 11.26 8.40
N SER A 156 7.39 10.50 9.05
CA SER A 156 7.81 9.16 8.64
C SER A 156 6.62 8.19 8.54
N PRO A 157 6.36 7.59 7.37
CA PRO A 157 5.36 6.55 7.19
C PRO A 157 5.56 5.31 8.08
N VAL A 158 6.80 4.98 8.44
CA VAL A 158 7.15 3.87 9.35
C VAL A 158 6.90 4.23 10.81
N TYR A 159 7.48 5.32 11.30
CA TYR A 159 7.40 5.64 12.74
C TYR A 159 6.07 6.27 13.13
N GLN A 160 5.51 7.09 12.25
CA GLN A 160 4.27 7.83 12.41
C GLN A 160 4.16 8.63 13.71
N GLY A 161 5.17 9.43 14.04
CA GLY A 161 5.18 10.24 15.26
C GLY A 161 3.97 11.17 15.40
N LYS A 162 3.50 11.75 14.28
CA LYS A 162 2.23 12.49 14.20
C LYS A 162 1.38 11.93 13.07
N SER A 163 0.45 11.03 13.40
CA SER A 163 -0.38 10.31 12.42
C SER A 163 -1.10 11.21 11.41
N LEU A 164 -1.53 12.42 11.80
CA LEU A 164 -2.17 13.37 10.87
C LEU A 164 -1.21 13.96 9.83
N ALA A 165 0.02 14.29 10.24
CA ALA A 165 1.02 14.83 9.33
C ALA A 165 1.42 13.78 8.29
N VAL A 166 1.58 12.52 8.73
CA VAL A 166 1.82 11.37 7.86
C VAL A 166 0.67 11.16 6.89
N THR A 167 -0.59 11.28 7.33
CA THR A 167 -1.75 11.19 6.44
C THR A 167 -1.69 12.24 5.33
N GLY A 168 -1.31 13.48 5.66
CA GLY A 168 -1.09 14.53 4.67
C GLY A 168 -0.03 14.15 3.62
N VAL A 169 1.11 13.63 4.07
CA VAL A 169 2.20 13.16 3.19
C VAL A 169 1.76 11.97 2.33
N ALA A 170 1.07 10.99 2.90
CA ALA A 170 0.56 9.83 2.19
C ALA A 170 -0.44 10.23 1.11
N ILE A 171 -1.41 11.10 1.43
CA ILE A 171 -2.38 11.61 0.46
C ILE A 171 -1.69 12.41 -0.64
N ALA A 172 -0.77 13.32 -0.30
CA ALA A 172 -0.05 14.12 -1.30
C ALA A 172 0.73 13.23 -2.28
N THR A 173 1.46 12.24 -1.76
CA THR A 173 2.24 11.29 -2.58
C THR A 173 1.32 10.45 -3.47
N LEU A 174 0.18 10.00 -2.93
CA LEU A 174 -0.82 9.22 -3.66
C LEU A 174 -1.49 10.01 -4.78
N LEU A 175 -1.82 11.27 -4.54
CA LEU A 175 -2.37 12.16 -5.58
C LEU A 175 -1.33 12.45 -6.67
N ILE A 176 -0.08 12.71 -6.31
CA ILE A 176 1.01 12.88 -7.30
C ILE A 176 1.15 11.61 -8.16
N SER A 177 1.18 10.44 -7.52
CA SER A 177 1.26 9.16 -8.23
C SER A 177 0.08 8.96 -9.18
N TYR A 178 -1.14 9.26 -8.74
CA TYR A 178 -2.35 9.17 -9.56
C TYR A 178 -2.30 10.10 -10.78
N LEU A 179 -1.92 11.36 -10.58
CA LEU A 179 -1.82 12.35 -11.66
C LEU A 179 -0.78 11.96 -12.70
N ILE A 180 0.37 11.44 -12.28
CA ILE A 180 1.41 10.99 -13.21
C ILE A 180 0.95 9.72 -13.94
N PHE A 181 0.33 8.76 -13.25
CA PHE A 181 -0.14 7.51 -13.85
C PHE A 181 -1.21 7.75 -14.92
N THR A 182 -2.18 8.62 -14.63
CA THR A 182 -3.26 8.95 -15.58
C THR A 182 -2.76 9.72 -16.80
N LYS A 183 -1.73 10.56 -16.66
CA LYS A 183 -1.12 11.30 -17.79
C LYS A 183 -0.19 10.43 -18.64
N LYS A 184 0.70 9.65 -18.01
CA LYS A 184 1.68 8.82 -18.73
C LYS A 184 1.07 7.53 -19.30
N GLY A 185 0.06 6.94 -18.65
CA GLY A 185 -0.65 5.76 -19.17
C GLY A 185 -1.42 6.02 -20.48
N VAL A 186 -1.64 7.29 -20.84
CA VAL A 186 -2.27 7.68 -22.11
C VAL A 186 -1.24 7.75 -23.25
N GLN A 187 0.05 7.88 -22.95
CA GLN A 187 1.10 7.91 -23.96
C GLN A 187 1.61 6.49 -24.23
N LYS A 188 1.09 5.92 -25.32
CA LYS A 188 1.50 4.64 -25.92
C LYS A 188 2.96 4.64 -26.32
#